data_AF-A0A365NE76-F1
#
_entry.id   AF-A0A365NE76-F1
#
_cell.length_a   1.000
_cell.length_b   1.000
_cell.length_c   1.000
_cell.angle_alpha   90.00
_cell.angle_beta   90.00
_cell.angle_gamma   90.00
#
_symmetry.space_group_name_H-M   'P 1'
#
loop_
_entity.id
_entity.type
_entity.pdbx_description
1 polymer ?
#
loop_
_entity_poly.entity_id
_entity_poly.type
_entity_poly.pdbx_seq_one_letter_code
_entity_poly.pdbx_strand_id
1 'polypeptide(L)'
;MLTMPSLRLSAKSIQITAAIASIWLFVGVLYHYRDVSFYTPSNNFQSTTKPISNSRGAESIKLGARYFLDYPLKDEPKAIFGQLGQRTELLRSWIEELEGRDDSHETAELVGQIVEKQFPWLNSKQGVSPPLADIYDRLGLSYNRKSVKADKAPAGIVIPTGEKTLRFACHLIAALTRVHKTTLPIQVVYAGDDDLSAAGRKKIQQAANGVNIEMLDVLTVFDDSTLKLADGGWAIKPFAALASRFEQVILLDADAVFFQDPRRLLRQDRFKETGVLLFHDRLLWKNGFADRQDWWHDQIKHPSPETEKSLVWTERYSEEGDSGIVVVDKSRLDVLLGLLHIGWQNSERVRNEVTYKITYGDKESWWIGFEATGSKYAFSPHYGGIVGWLGPTKAELDAAKKAKEEKKKDEKKREDKEEVRVCSFVIAHVDQNEKLLWYNGGLLKNKAVNQTEFEVPTHWMIDQTWHKGGSKQAMSCMVGTKASALTSGEKDVLAKSIQAAKDMDEKLHLV
;
A
#
# COMPACT_ATOMS: atom_id res chain seq x y z
N MET A 1 -78.43 35.67 24.03
CA MET A 1 -77.52 36.51 23.25
C MET A 1 -76.65 35.59 22.41
N LEU A 2 -76.48 35.90 21.13
CA LEU A 2 -76.08 35.00 20.04
C LEU A 2 -74.79 34.19 20.25
N THR A 3 -74.81 33.00 19.66
CA THR A 3 -73.74 32.01 19.46
C THR A 3 -72.49 32.54 18.75
N MET A 4 -71.31 32.06 19.14
CA MET A 4 -70.14 31.94 18.24
C MET A 4 -69.78 30.45 18.10
N PRO A 5 -69.54 29.92 16.89
CA PRO A 5 -68.98 28.59 16.72
C PRO A 5 -67.46 28.63 16.91
N SER A 6 -66.91 27.75 17.75
CA SER A 6 -65.47 27.53 17.81
C SER A 6 -65.01 26.84 16.52
N LEU A 7 -64.23 27.52 15.68
CA LEU A 7 -63.50 26.87 14.60
C LEU A 7 -62.41 25.96 15.20
N ARG A 8 -62.63 24.64 15.17
CA ARG A 8 -61.54 23.66 15.37
C ARG A 8 -60.87 23.42 14.02
N LEU A 9 -59.70 24.02 13.82
CA LEU A 9 -58.82 23.69 12.69
C LEU A 9 -58.27 22.27 12.86
N SER A 10 -58.40 21.44 11.83
CA SER A 10 -57.84 20.10 11.83
C SER A 10 -56.30 20.14 11.80
N ALA A 11 -55.63 19.10 12.30
CA ALA A 11 -54.16 19.01 12.29
C ALA A 11 -53.56 19.17 10.87
N LYS A 12 -54.29 18.74 9.82
CA LYS A 12 -53.91 18.96 8.42
C LYS A 12 -53.94 20.44 8.01
N SER A 13 -54.89 21.20 8.55
CA SER A 13 -54.99 22.65 8.31
C SER A 13 -53.81 23.40 8.94
N ILE A 14 -53.30 22.96 10.10
CA ILE A 14 -52.13 23.56 10.75
C ILE A 14 -50.84 23.29 9.95
N GLN A 15 -50.68 22.08 9.40
CA GLN A 15 -49.51 21.73 8.58
C GLN A 15 -49.45 22.50 7.26
N ILE A 16 -50.59 22.74 6.61
CA ILE A 16 -50.66 23.52 5.38
C ILE A 16 -50.32 24.99 5.64
N THR A 17 -50.85 25.58 6.72
CA THR A 17 -50.54 26.97 7.09
C THR A 17 -49.07 27.15 7.47
N ALA A 18 -48.46 26.16 8.14
CA ALA A 18 -47.03 26.17 8.46
C ALA A 18 -46.15 26.11 7.19
N ALA A 19 -46.49 25.24 6.23
CA ALA A 19 -45.75 25.13 4.97
C ALA A 19 -45.84 26.42 4.12
N ILE A 20 -47.03 27.04 4.07
CA ILE A 20 -47.23 28.32 3.39
C ILE A 20 -46.41 29.42 4.08
N ALA A 21 -46.40 29.48 5.42
CA ALA A 21 -45.59 30.44 6.16
C ALA A 21 -44.07 30.26 5.90
N SER A 22 -43.57 29.01 5.83
CA SER A 22 -42.17 28.74 5.52
C SER A 22 -41.77 29.16 4.10
N ILE A 23 -42.65 28.97 3.12
CA ILE A 23 -42.43 29.41 1.73
C ILE A 23 -42.38 30.94 1.67
N TRP A 24 -43.31 31.64 2.33
CA TRP A 24 -43.30 33.10 2.37
C TRP A 24 -42.10 33.67 3.14
N LEU A 25 -41.62 33.00 4.18
CA LEU A 25 -40.39 33.38 4.88
C LEU A 25 -39.17 33.25 3.95
N PHE A 26 -39.10 32.17 3.16
CA PHE A 26 -38.00 31.94 2.22
C PHE A 26 -38.03 32.94 1.05
N VAL A 27 -39.22 33.27 0.53
CA VAL A 27 -39.40 34.32 -0.48
C VAL A 27 -39.05 35.70 0.10
N GLY A 28 -39.42 35.99 1.34
CA GLY A 28 -39.06 37.25 2.03
C GLY A 28 -37.55 37.41 2.22
N VAL A 29 -36.84 36.33 2.59
CA VAL A 29 -35.37 36.32 2.70
C VAL A 29 -34.71 36.56 1.33
N LEU A 30 -35.19 35.91 0.27
CA LEU A 30 -34.68 36.11 -1.09
C LEU A 30 -35.00 37.52 -1.64
N TYR A 31 -36.13 38.10 -1.26
CA TYR A 31 -36.51 39.46 -1.63
C TYR A 31 -35.68 40.52 -0.88
N HIS A 32 -35.33 40.27 0.39
CA HIS A 32 -34.43 41.15 1.15
C HIS A 32 -32.97 41.06 0.76
N TYR A 33 -32.54 39.96 0.13
CA TYR A 33 -31.17 39.81 -0.39
C TYR A 33 -30.97 40.31 -1.83
N ARG A 34 -32.01 40.82 -2.50
CA ARG A 34 -31.94 41.25 -3.90
C ARG A 34 -31.31 42.64 -4.14
N ASP A 35 -31.10 43.44 -3.10
CA ASP A 35 -30.56 44.82 -3.21
C ASP A 35 -29.25 45.05 -2.45
N VAL A 36 -28.39 44.04 -2.35
CA VAL A 36 -26.98 44.26 -1.93
C VAL A 36 -26.15 44.55 -3.18
N SER A 37 -25.99 45.83 -3.50
CA SER A 37 -25.02 46.29 -4.51
C SER A 37 -23.60 45.85 -4.12
N PHE A 38 -22.97 45.04 -4.96
CA PHE A 38 -21.53 44.79 -4.89
C PHE A 38 -20.78 46.07 -5.29
N TYR A 39 -20.30 46.81 -4.30
CA TYR A 39 -19.33 47.88 -4.49
C TYR A 39 -18.00 47.23 -4.88
N THR A 40 -17.56 47.37 -6.12
CA THR A 40 -16.19 47.06 -6.54
C THR A 40 -15.29 48.25 -6.17
N PRO A 41 -14.33 48.10 -5.23
CA PRO A 41 -13.39 49.17 -4.95
C PRO A 41 -12.39 49.28 -6.11
N SER A 42 -12.20 50.50 -6.63
CA SER A 42 -11.11 50.81 -7.56
C SER A 42 -9.76 50.60 -6.89
N ASN A 43 -8.90 49.79 -7.49
CA ASN A 43 -7.50 49.63 -7.10
C ASN A 43 -6.76 50.96 -7.27
N ASN A 44 -6.51 51.65 -6.16
CA ASN A 44 -5.38 52.56 -5.97
C ASN A 44 -5.13 52.74 -4.48
N PHE A 45 -4.53 51.72 -3.86
CA PHE A 45 -3.84 51.86 -2.59
C PHE A 45 -2.44 51.28 -2.76
N GLN A 46 -1.44 52.16 -2.85
CA GLN A 46 -0.06 51.80 -2.63
C GLN A 46 0.09 51.40 -1.16
N SER A 47 0.07 50.09 -0.90
CA SER A 47 0.32 49.56 0.44
C SER A 47 1.81 49.52 0.71
N THR A 48 2.32 50.53 1.40
CA THR A 48 3.55 50.40 2.17
C THR A 48 3.24 49.61 3.45
N THR A 49 3.11 48.29 3.31
CA THR A 49 3.06 47.36 4.45
C THR A 49 4.07 46.26 4.22
N LYS A 50 5.07 46.18 5.13
CA LYS A 50 5.94 45.01 5.29
C LYS A 50 5.08 43.73 5.44
N PRO A 51 5.56 42.55 5.01
CA PRO A 51 4.74 41.35 4.95
C PRO A 51 4.41 40.84 6.37
N ILE A 52 3.15 41.02 6.79
CA ILE A 52 2.59 40.56 8.08
C ILE A 52 1.95 39.16 7.93
N SER A 53 1.97 38.54 6.75
CA SER A 53 1.37 37.22 6.49
C SER A 53 2.13 36.07 7.14
N ASN A 54 3.45 36.16 7.26
CA ASN A 54 4.27 34.99 7.60
C ASN A 54 4.19 34.60 9.09
N SER A 55 4.12 35.57 10.01
CA SER A 55 4.07 35.27 11.46
C SER A 55 2.74 34.66 11.93
N ARG A 56 1.62 34.92 11.22
CA ARG A 56 0.31 34.36 11.58
C ARG A 56 0.22 32.85 11.35
N GLY A 57 0.91 32.34 10.33
CA GLY A 57 0.95 30.89 10.04
C GLY A 57 1.62 30.11 11.17
N ALA A 58 2.81 30.56 11.57
CA ALA A 58 3.60 29.90 12.62
C ALA A 58 2.88 29.89 13.99
N GLU A 59 2.24 30.99 14.39
CA GLU A 59 1.46 31.02 15.64
C GLU A 59 0.23 30.11 15.61
N SER A 60 -0.44 30.00 14.45
CA SER A 60 -1.57 29.07 14.29
C SER A 60 -1.12 27.61 14.41
N ILE A 61 0.01 27.26 13.80
CA ILE A 61 0.64 25.94 13.93
C ILE A 61 1.00 25.68 15.38
N LYS A 62 1.63 26.65 16.05
CA LYS A 62 2.03 26.55 17.45
C LYS A 62 0.85 26.23 18.37
N LEU A 63 -0.29 26.90 18.17
CA LEU A 63 -1.51 26.62 18.93
C LEU A 63 -2.03 25.20 18.67
N GLY A 64 -2.07 24.78 17.41
CA GLY A 64 -2.46 23.42 17.03
C GLY A 64 -1.53 22.34 17.59
N ALA A 65 -0.21 22.59 17.54
CA ALA A 65 0.81 21.70 18.08
C ALA A 65 0.67 21.56 19.61
N ARG A 66 0.47 22.67 20.33
CA ARG A 66 0.18 22.64 21.77
C ARG A 66 -1.10 21.84 22.06
N TYR A 67 -2.15 22.01 21.27
CA TYR A 67 -3.37 21.20 21.41
C TYR A 67 -3.10 19.70 21.22
N PHE A 68 -2.29 19.29 20.25
CA PHE A 68 -1.94 17.87 20.07
C PHE A 68 -1.13 17.30 21.25
N LEU A 69 -0.29 18.12 21.88
CA LEU A 69 0.50 17.74 23.06
C LEU A 69 -0.34 17.67 24.34
N ASP A 70 -1.26 18.61 24.53
CA ASP A 70 -2.17 18.69 25.68
C ASP A 70 -3.27 17.61 25.62
N TYR A 71 -3.68 17.23 24.40
CA TYR A 71 -4.71 16.24 24.13
C TYR A 71 -4.16 15.11 23.25
N PRO A 72 -3.29 14.24 23.80
CA PRO A 72 -2.70 13.13 23.05
C PRO A 72 -3.78 12.13 22.61
N LEU A 73 -3.46 11.34 21.58
CA LEU A 73 -4.31 10.23 21.16
C LEU A 73 -4.46 9.23 22.31
N LYS A 74 -5.66 8.66 22.46
CA LYS A 74 -5.90 7.58 23.42
C LYS A 74 -5.06 6.37 23.04
N ASP A 75 -4.64 5.59 24.02
CA ASP A 75 -3.85 4.39 23.78
C ASP A 75 -4.72 3.17 23.36
N GLU A 76 -5.51 3.35 22.31
CA GLU A 76 -6.47 2.38 21.79
C GLU A 76 -6.35 2.29 20.25
N PRO A 77 -5.41 1.48 19.71
CA PRO A 77 -5.06 1.51 18.29
C PRO A 77 -6.24 1.39 17.33
N LYS A 78 -7.23 0.55 17.65
CA LYS A 78 -8.42 0.35 16.81
C LYS A 78 -9.31 1.58 16.71
N ALA A 79 -9.36 2.39 17.77
CA ALA A 79 -10.24 3.56 17.87
C ALA A 79 -9.56 4.84 17.33
N ILE A 80 -8.23 4.91 17.39
CA ILE A 80 -7.48 6.09 16.95
C ILE A 80 -6.99 6.01 15.51
N PHE A 81 -7.21 4.91 14.80
CA PHE A 81 -6.58 4.64 13.52
C PHE A 81 -6.77 5.78 12.50
N GLY A 82 -8.02 6.15 12.20
CA GLY A 82 -8.30 7.26 11.29
C GLY A 82 -7.87 8.61 11.86
N GLN A 83 -7.96 8.79 13.18
CA GLN A 83 -7.54 10.03 13.84
C GLN A 83 -6.02 10.24 13.77
N LEU A 84 -5.21 9.19 13.92
CA LEU A 84 -3.77 9.23 13.77
C LEU A 84 -3.41 9.62 12.33
N GLY A 85 -4.08 9.02 11.34
CA GLY A 85 -3.95 9.40 9.93
C GLY A 85 -4.19 10.90 9.71
N GLN A 86 -5.33 11.43 10.16
CA GLN A 86 -5.67 12.85 10.03
C GLN A 86 -4.70 13.78 10.77
N ARG A 87 -4.25 13.39 11.97
CA ARG A 87 -3.22 14.16 12.70
C ARG A 87 -1.90 14.16 11.95
N THR A 88 -1.55 13.05 11.28
CA THR A 88 -0.35 12.93 10.44
C THR A 88 -0.45 13.78 9.17
N GLU A 89 -1.62 13.84 8.55
CA GLU A 89 -1.88 14.74 7.42
C GLU A 89 -1.68 16.20 7.83
N LEU A 90 -2.18 16.60 9.01
CA LEU A 90 -1.98 17.95 9.51
C LEU A 90 -0.51 18.24 9.86
N LEU A 91 0.20 17.25 10.42
CA LEU A 91 1.65 17.35 10.64
C LEU A 91 2.42 17.61 9.35
N ARG A 92 2.03 16.95 8.24
CA ARG A 92 2.61 17.25 6.91
C ARG A 92 2.51 18.73 6.59
N SER A 93 1.30 19.28 6.64
CA SER A 93 1.06 20.68 6.30
C SER A 93 1.80 21.64 7.22
N TRP A 94 1.98 21.30 8.49
CA TRP A 94 2.79 22.09 9.42
C TRP A 94 4.28 22.04 9.09
N ILE A 95 4.82 20.86 8.76
CA ILE A 95 6.23 20.73 8.36
C ILE A 95 6.48 21.52 7.07
N GLU A 96 5.62 21.41 6.05
CA GLU A 96 5.76 22.15 4.78
C GLU A 96 5.70 23.67 4.98
N GLU A 97 4.80 24.15 5.83
CA GLU A 97 4.68 25.60 6.13
C GLU A 97 5.89 26.13 6.92
N LEU A 98 6.51 25.29 7.77
CA LEU A 98 7.69 25.65 8.57
C LEU A 98 9.02 25.47 7.83
N GLU A 99 9.05 24.70 6.73
CA GLU A 99 10.27 24.40 5.99
C GLU A 99 10.94 25.68 5.48
N GLY A 100 12.23 25.85 5.82
CA GLY A 100 13.01 27.03 5.46
C GLY A 100 12.71 28.31 6.25
N ARG A 101 11.97 28.23 7.37
CA ARG A 101 11.72 29.39 8.25
C ARG A 101 12.69 29.46 9.43
N ASP A 102 13.40 30.57 9.53
CA ASP A 102 14.33 30.82 10.64
C ASP A 102 13.65 31.38 11.92
N ASP A 103 12.47 32.00 11.78
CA ASP A 103 11.77 32.72 12.86
C ASP A 103 10.81 31.83 13.68
N SER A 104 10.72 30.54 13.36
CA SER A 104 9.68 29.63 13.85
C SER A 104 10.25 28.44 14.64
N HIS A 105 11.47 28.58 15.20
CA HIS A 105 12.21 27.49 15.84
C HIS A 105 11.42 26.78 16.96
N GLU A 106 10.83 27.52 17.90
CA GLU A 106 10.01 26.94 18.99
C GLU A 106 8.83 26.13 18.43
N THR A 107 8.18 26.63 17.36
CA THR A 107 7.06 25.93 16.71
C THR A 107 7.53 24.65 16.03
N ALA A 108 8.68 24.70 15.34
CA ALA A 108 9.30 23.53 14.72
C ALA A 108 9.64 22.45 15.75
N GLU A 109 10.21 22.83 16.90
CA GLU A 109 10.50 21.90 18.00
C GLU A 109 9.23 21.19 18.51
N LEU A 110 8.12 21.93 18.67
CA LEU A 110 6.84 21.33 19.07
C LEU A 110 6.34 20.32 18.02
N VAL A 111 6.46 20.63 16.73
CA VAL A 111 6.07 19.71 15.65
C VAL A 111 6.94 18.45 15.67
N GLY A 112 8.26 18.59 15.82
CA GLY A 112 9.19 17.45 15.95
C GLY A 112 8.85 16.54 17.13
N GLN A 113 8.55 17.12 18.30
CA GLN A 113 8.11 16.37 19.48
C GLN A 113 6.81 15.59 19.25
N ILE A 114 5.88 16.13 18.47
CA ILE A 114 4.63 15.43 18.15
C ILE A 114 4.91 14.22 17.25
N VAL A 115 5.78 14.35 16.24
CA VAL A 115 6.18 13.22 15.37
C VAL A 115 6.75 12.09 16.21
N GLU A 116 7.67 12.37 17.13
CA GLU A 116 8.25 11.37 18.02
C GLU A 116 7.22 10.73 18.96
N LYS A 117 6.27 11.51 19.48
CA LYS A 117 5.21 10.98 20.34
C LYS A 117 4.20 10.11 19.58
N GLN A 118 3.87 10.47 18.34
CA GLN A 118 2.94 9.69 17.51
C GLN A 118 3.58 8.40 16.98
N PHE A 119 4.88 8.43 16.71
CA PHE A 119 5.65 7.31 16.17
C PHE A 119 6.85 6.98 17.07
N PRO A 120 6.63 6.53 18.32
CA PRO A 120 7.71 6.34 19.30
C PRO A 120 8.76 5.29 18.88
N TRP A 121 8.38 4.36 17.99
CA TRP A 121 9.28 3.38 17.40
C TRP A 121 10.33 3.98 16.45
N LEU A 122 10.21 5.27 16.09
CA LEU A 122 11.26 6.00 15.38
C LEU A 122 12.50 6.24 16.23
N ASN A 123 12.39 6.17 17.56
CA ASN A 123 13.53 6.34 18.45
C ASN A 123 14.43 5.11 18.40
N SER A 124 15.60 5.25 17.78
CA SER A 124 16.53 4.13 17.60
C SER A 124 17.43 3.89 18.82
N LYS A 125 17.99 2.68 18.90
CA LYS A 125 18.97 2.27 19.93
C LYS A 125 20.20 3.17 20.06
N GLN A 126 20.48 4.03 19.08
CA GLN A 126 21.64 4.93 19.07
C GLN A 126 21.27 6.40 18.77
N GLY A 127 19.99 6.76 18.81
CA GLY A 127 19.51 8.13 18.55
C GLY A 127 19.64 8.56 17.09
N VAL A 128 19.65 7.60 16.17
CA VAL A 128 19.79 7.76 14.72
C VAL A 128 18.63 7.07 14.02
N SER A 129 17.72 7.86 13.48
CA SER A 129 16.61 7.38 12.65
C SER A 129 16.64 8.15 11.33
N PRO A 130 17.00 7.51 10.20
CA PRO A 130 16.98 8.17 8.90
C PRO A 130 15.66 8.90 8.59
N PRO A 131 14.47 8.32 8.81
CA PRO A 131 13.23 9.04 8.58
C PRO A 131 13.02 10.24 9.54
N LEU A 132 13.45 10.15 10.79
CA LEU A 132 13.33 11.28 11.74
C LEU A 132 14.32 12.39 11.40
N ALA A 133 15.55 12.04 10.99
CA ALA A 133 16.54 13.00 10.52
C ALA A 133 16.02 13.78 9.31
N ASP A 134 15.37 13.12 8.35
CA ASP A 134 14.79 13.77 7.18
C ASP A 134 13.68 14.78 7.54
N ILE A 135 12.88 14.49 8.57
CA ILE A 135 11.85 15.40 9.08
C ILE A 135 12.49 16.59 9.81
N TYR A 136 13.47 16.33 10.67
CA TYR A 136 14.18 17.36 11.42
C TYR A 136 14.93 18.33 10.50
N ASP A 137 15.50 17.81 9.41
CA ASP A 137 16.18 18.62 8.39
C ASP A 137 15.22 19.61 7.74
N ARG A 138 14.01 19.17 7.38
CA ARG A 138 12.95 20.04 6.83
C ARG A 138 12.53 21.10 7.83
N LEU A 139 12.47 20.74 9.11
CA LEU A 139 12.14 21.66 10.21
C LEU A 139 13.29 22.61 10.59
N GLY A 140 14.47 22.51 9.97
CA GLY A 140 15.63 23.32 10.33
C GLY A 140 16.18 23.02 11.73
N LEU A 141 15.92 21.82 12.25
CA LEU A 141 16.32 21.39 13.58
C LEU A 141 17.59 20.52 13.54
N SER A 142 18.39 20.60 14.60
CA SER A 142 19.54 19.70 14.76
C SER A 142 19.06 18.32 15.21
N TYR A 143 19.44 17.28 14.47
CA TYR A 143 19.23 15.89 14.86
C TYR A 143 20.56 15.14 14.91
N ASN A 144 20.75 14.27 15.90
CA ASN A 144 22.01 13.54 16.07
C ASN A 144 22.21 12.53 14.92
N ARG A 145 23.21 12.77 14.06
CA ARG A 145 23.54 11.88 12.92
C ARG A 145 24.84 11.10 13.10
N LYS A 146 25.38 10.99 14.32
CA LYS A 146 26.79 10.59 14.59
C LYS A 146 27.26 9.24 13.99
N SER A 147 26.41 8.46 13.32
CA SER A 147 26.80 7.22 12.63
C SER A 147 26.32 7.05 11.18
N VAL A 148 25.58 7.99 10.57
CA VAL A 148 25.07 7.83 9.20
C VAL A 148 25.79 8.75 8.24
N LYS A 149 26.65 8.17 7.38
CA LYS A 149 27.02 8.85 6.14
C LYS A 149 25.74 8.98 5.31
N ALA A 150 25.29 10.22 5.12
CA ALA A 150 24.11 10.58 4.34
C ALA A 150 24.36 10.38 2.82
N ASP A 151 24.80 9.20 2.40
CA ASP A 151 24.92 8.85 1.00
C ASP A 151 23.60 8.25 0.52
N LYS A 152 22.61 9.14 0.36
CA LYS A 152 21.31 8.77 -0.23
C LYS A 152 21.51 8.41 -1.69
N ALA A 153 21.13 7.20 -2.06
CA ALA A 153 21.10 6.81 -3.46
C ALA A 153 19.72 7.15 -4.06
N PRO A 154 19.63 7.65 -5.31
CA PRO A 154 18.34 8.07 -5.88
C PRO A 154 17.30 6.95 -5.96
N ALA A 155 17.73 5.71 -6.22
CA ALA A 155 16.83 4.57 -6.30
C ALA A 155 17.55 3.25 -6.01
N GLY A 156 16.81 2.26 -5.49
CA GLY A 156 17.32 0.91 -5.25
C GLY A 156 16.24 -0.13 -5.00
N ILE A 157 16.65 -1.39 -5.07
CA ILE A 157 15.82 -2.57 -4.76
C ILE A 157 16.07 -2.95 -3.30
N VAL A 158 15.00 -3.18 -2.54
CA VAL A 158 15.04 -3.58 -1.14
C VAL A 158 14.34 -4.93 -0.99
N ILE A 159 15.06 -5.93 -0.49
CA ILE A 159 14.55 -7.30 -0.32
C ILE A 159 14.61 -7.69 1.15
N PRO A 160 13.52 -7.54 1.92
CA PRO A 160 13.41 -8.14 3.24
C PRO A 160 13.42 -9.67 3.14
N THR A 161 14.31 -10.34 3.88
CA THR A 161 14.38 -11.81 3.89
C THR A 161 14.98 -12.34 5.19
N GLY A 162 14.60 -13.55 5.54
CA GLY A 162 15.22 -14.35 6.61
C GLY A 162 15.61 -15.75 6.13
N GLU A 163 16.05 -16.61 7.04
CA GLU A 163 16.45 -18.00 6.73
C GLU A 163 15.34 -18.80 6.06
N LYS A 164 14.07 -18.57 6.45
CA LYS A 164 12.90 -19.26 5.88
C LYS A 164 12.64 -18.92 4.41
N THR A 165 13.12 -17.76 3.95
CA THR A 165 12.94 -17.28 2.56
C THR A 165 14.25 -17.17 1.79
N LEU A 166 15.38 -17.51 2.41
CA LEU A 166 16.73 -17.41 1.88
C LEU A 166 16.86 -18.04 0.49
N ARG A 167 16.27 -19.23 0.29
CA ARG A 167 16.31 -19.92 -0.99
C ARG A 167 15.72 -19.06 -2.12
N PHE A 168 14.54 -18.49 -1.89
CA PHE A 168 13.86 -17.67 -2.89
C PHE A 168 14.58 -16.34 -3.08
N ALA A 169 15.11 -15.73 -2.01
CA ALA A 169 15.94 -14.53 -2.14
C ALA A 169 17.17 -14.76 -3.03
N CYS A 170 17.83 -15.92 -2.89
CA CYS A 170 18.93 -16.31 -3.78
C CYS A 170 18.47 -16.50 -5.24
N HIS A 171 17.28 -17.08 -5.47
CA HIS A 171 16.71 -17.20 -6.83
C HIS A 171 16.43 -15.83 -7.45
N LEU A 172 15.76 -14.95 -6.71
CA LEU A 172 15.44 -13.59 -7.14
C LEU A 172 16.70 -12.80 -7.46
N ILE A 173 17.70 -12.80 -6.57
CA ILE A 173 18.96 -12.08 -6.78
C ILE A 173 19.74 -12.63 -7.98
N ALA A 174 19.77 -13.95 -8.17
CA ALA A 174 20.40 -14.54 -9.35
C ALA A 174 19.66 -14.12 -10.64
N ALA A 175 18.33 -14.08 -10.64
CA ALA A 175 17.55 -13.58 -11.78
C ALA A 175 17.81 -12.09 -12.05
N LEU A 176 17.81 -11.25 -11.01
CA LEU A 176 18.07 -9.81 -11.11
C LEU A 176 19.46 -9.50 -11.68
N THR A 177 20.49 -10.20 -11.21
CA THR A 177 21.89 -9.93 -11.57
C THR A 177 22.32 -10.61 -12.87
N ARG A 178 21.83 -11.82 -13.18
CA ARG A 178 22.28 -12.60 -14.35
C ARG A 178 21.35 -12.49 -15.56
N VAL A 179 20.05 -12.48 -15.33
CA VAL A 179 19.03 -12.48 -16.41
C VAL A 179 18.66 -11.06 -16.76
N HIS A 180 18.17 -10.29 -15.79
CA HIS A 180 17.77 -8.90 -15.99
C HIS A 180 18.95 -7.93 -16.05
N LYS A 181 20.09 -8.31 -15.45
CA LYS A 181 21.31 -7.50 -15.38
C LYS A 181 21.00 -6.07 -14.91
N THR A 182 20.16 -5.96 -13.87
CA THR A 182 19.73 -4.66 -13.37
C THR A 182 20.93 -3.85 -12.90
N THR A 183 20.89 -2.55 -13.15
CA THR A 183 21.88 -1.58 -12.67
C THR A 183 21.47 -0.95 -11.34
N LEU A 184 20.28 -1.27 -10.83
CA LEU A 184 19.83 -0.76 -9.55
C LEU A 184 20.65 -1.41 -8.43
N PRO A 185 21.13 -0.63 -7.44
CA PRO A 185 21.71 -1.21 -6.24
C PRO A 185 20.65 -2.07 -5.52
N ILE A 186 21.09 -3.19 -4.95
CA ILE A 186 20.23 -4.13 -4.22
C ILE A 186 20.68 -4.11 -2.76
N GLN A 187 19.75 -3.87 -1.85
CA GLN A 187 19.94 -3.99 -0.41
C GLN A 187 19.04 -5.11 0.12
N VAL A 188 19.64 -6.08 0.79
CA VAL A 188 18.95 -7.12 1.53
C VAL A 188 18.81 -6.67 2.98
N VAL A 189 17.58 -6.73 3.49
CA VAL A 189 17.25 -6.29 4.85
C VAL A 189 16.79 -7.47 5.69
N TYR A 190 17.27 -7.55 6.92
CA TYR A 190 16.98 -8.64 7.87
C TYR A 190 16.96 -8.09 9.30
N ALA A 191 16.40 -8.84 10.25
CA ALA A 191 16.28 -8.45 11.65
C ALA A 191 17.19 -9.31 12.57
N GLY A 192 18.47 -8.95 12.63
CA GLY A 192 19.46 -9.66 13.44
C GLY A 192 19.88 -11.03 12.91
N ASP A 193 20.89 -11.63 13.55
CA ASP A 193 21.49 -12.90 13.12
C ASP A 193 20.56 -14.12 13.25
N ASP A 194 19.54 -14.02 14.12
CA ASP A 194 18.52 -15.08 14.30
C ASP A 194 17.51 -15.10 13.15
N ASP A 195 17.25 -13.95 12.50
CA ASP A 195 16.42 -13.86 11.31
C ASP A 195 17.20 -14.29 10.05
N LEU A 196 18.42 -13.78 9.88
CA LEU A 196 19.31 -14.14 8.77
C LEU A 196 20.76 -14.28 9.22
N SER A 197 21.24 -15.53 9.24
CA SER A 197 22.58 -15.86 9.73
C SER A 197 23.69 -15.31 8.83
N ALA A 198 24.91 -15.21 9.37
CA ALA A 198 26.10 -14.90 8.58
C ALA A 198 26.31 -15.85 7.39
N ALA A 199 25.95 -17.13 7.54
CA ALA A 199 26.01 -18.12 6.47
C ALA A 199 24.97 -17.85 5.38
N GLY A 200 23.73 -17.49 5.77
CA GLY A 200 22.68 -17.07 4.86
C GLY A 200 23.08 -15.83 4.05
N ARG A 201 23.60 -14.80 4.71
CA ARG A 201 24.14 -13.58 4.05
C ARG A 201 25.26 -13.90 3.05
N LYS A 202 26.14 -14.86 3.37
CA LYS A 202 27.19 -15.32 2.46
C LYS A 202 26.59 -16.00 1.21
N LYS A 203 25.57 -16.84 1.37
CA LYS A 203 24.87 -17.48 0.24
C LYS A 203 24.23 -16.44 -0.69
N ILE A 204 23.63 -15.39 -0.13
CA ILE A 204 23.06 -14.26 -0.89
C ILE A 204 24.14 -13.55 -1.73
N GLN A 205 25.32 -13.25 -1.16
CA GLN A 205 26.42 -12.66 -1.93
C GLN A 205 26.93 -13.59 -3.03
N GLN A 206 27.01 -14.89 -2.76
CA GLN A 206 27.41 -15.88 -3.76
C GLN A 206 26.37 -15.98 -4.89
N ALA A 207 25.07 -15.79 -4.60
CA ALA A 207 24.02 -15.79 -5.61
C ALA A 207 24.15 -14.60 -6.60
N ALA A 208 24.61 -13.44 -6.10
CA ALA A 208 24.71 -12.18 -6.83
C ALA A 208 25.78 -12.13 -7.94
N ASN A 209 26.54 -13.20 -8.14
CA ASN A 209 27.46 -13.35 -9.29
C ASN A 209 28.45 -12.19 -9.45
N GLY A 210 29.08 -11.77 -8.34
CA GLY A 210 30.07 -10.69 -8.32
C GLY A 210 29.49 -9.29 -8.21
N VAL A 211 28.15 -9.13 -8.23
CA VAL A 211 27.49 -7.87 -7.84
C VAL A 211 27.48 -7.79 -6.31
N ASN A 212 27.95 -6.67 -5.77
CA ASN A 212 27.93 -6.43 -4.33
C ASN A 212 26.49 -6.15 -3.86
N ILE A 213 25.95 -7.02 -3.01
CA ILE A 213 24.65 -6.80 -2.34
C ILE A 213 24.88 -6.10 -1.02
N GLU A 214 24.17 -5.01 -0.75
CA GLU A 214 24.25 -4.33 0.54
C GLU A 214 23.43 -5.10 1.59
N MET A 215 23.99 -5.34 2.76
CA MET A 215 23.31 -6.05 3.86
C MET A 215 22.97 -5.05 4.95
N LEU A 216 21.69 -4.93 5.29
CA LEU A 216 21.20 -4.02 6.33
C LEU A 216 20.50 -4.81 7.44
N ASP A 217 21.09 -4.82 8.63
CA ASP A 217 20.39 -5.24 9.84
C ASP A 217 19.48 -4.10 10.30
N VAL A 218 18.16 -4.28 10.16
CA VAL A 218 17.16 -3.26 10.48
C VAL A 218 17.15 -2.91 11.97
N LEU A 219 17.65 -3.80 12.84
CA LEU A 219 17.73 -3.58 14.29
C LEU A 219 18.85 -2.62 14.69
N THR A 220 19.72 -2.26 13.74
CA THR A 220 20.66 -1.15 13.90
C THR A 220 19.98 0.21 13.72
N VAL A 221 18.81 0.24 13.08
CA VAL A 221 18.04 1.45 12.74
C VAL A 221 16.83 1.64 13.66
N PHE A 222 16.14 0.56 14.05
CA PHE A 222 14.97 0.64 14.92
C PHE A 222 15.15 -0.18 16.20
N ASP A 223 14.60 0.32 17.30
CA ASP A 223 14.52 -0.47 18.53
C ASP A 223 13.43 -1.53 18.43
N ASP A 224 13.84 -2.79 18.53
CA ASP A 224 12.95 -3.93 18.34
C ASP A 224 12.10 -4.27 19.59
N SER A 225 12.28 -3.53 20.70
CA SER A 225 11.55 -3.76 21.95
C SER A 225 10.03 -3.76 21.78
N THR A 226 9.51 -2.89 20.89
CA THR A 226 8.07 -2.72 20.60
C THR A 226 7.67 -3.17 19.19
N LEU A 227 8.65 -3.48 18.33
CA LEU A 227 8.40 -3.85 16.94
C LEU A 227 8.41 -5.37 16.74
N LYS A 228 9.29 -6.12 17.42
CA LYS A 228 9.46 -7.57 17.24
C LYS A 228 9.53 -7.98 15.76
N LEU A 229 10.43 -7.36 15.00
CA LEU A 229 10.58 -7.57 13.56
C LEU A 229 11.15 -8.95 13.24
N ALA A 230 12.06 -9.47 14.07
CA ALA A 230 12.65 -10.81 13.88
C ALA A 230 11.59 -11.92 13.85
N ASP A 231 10.56 -11.80 14.68
CA ASP A 231 9.42 -12.73 14.74
C ASP A 231 8.17 -12.20 14.03
N GLY A 232 8.25 -11.02 13.41
CA GLY A 232 7.12 -10.28 12.87
C GLY A 232 6.69 -10.71 11.46
N GLY A 233 7.46 -11.60 10.82
CA GLY A 233 7.20 -12.08 9.46
C GLY A 233 7.16 -10.91 8.47
N TRP A 234 6.00 -10.66 7.86
CA TRP A 234 5.82 -9.57 6.89
C TRP A 234 5.97 -8.17 7.48
N ALA A 235 5.89 -8.02 8.81
CA ALA A 235 5.92 -6.72 9.48
C ALA A 235 7.20 -5.92 9.20
N ILE A 236 8.32 -6.59 8.85
CA ILE A 236 9.61 -5.95 8.54
C ILE A 236 9.55 -5.07 7.27
N LYS A 237 8.64 -5.34 6.34
CA LYS A 237 8.57 -4.71 5.02
C LYS A 237 8.58 -3.16 5.03
N PRO A 238 7.67 -2.46 5.74
CA PRO A 238 7.70 -1.00 5.82
C PRO A 238 8.97 -0.46 6.51
N PHE A 239 9.48 -1.15 7.52
CA PHE A 239 10.72 -0.76 8.19
C PHE A 239 11.94 -0.93 7.28
N ALA A 240 11.96 -1.96 6.42
CA ALA A 240 12.99 -2.13 5.41
C ALA A 240 12.99 -0.96 4.41
N ALA A 241 11.81 -0.52 3.95
CA ALA A 241 11.70 0.66 3.09
C ALA A 241 12.18 1.94 3.80
N LEU A 242 11.75 2.16 5.04
CA LEU A 242 12.13 3.34 5.84
C LEU A 242 13.63 3.37 6.16
N ALA A 243 14.22 2.24 6.56
CA ALA A 243 15.63 2.13 6.93
C ALA A 243 16.59 2.16 5.74
N SER A 244 16.11 1.78 4.55
CA SER A 244 16.95 1.79 3.35
C SER A 244 17.49 3.19 3.04
N ARG A 245 18.66 3.27 2.40
CA ARG A 245 19.27 4.56 2.02
C ARG A 245 18.75 5.14 0.70
N PHE A 246 17.75 4.50 0.09
CA PHE A 246 17.24 4.90 -1.22
C PHE A 246 16.10 5.91 -1.11
N GLU A 247 16.10 6.94 -1.93
CA GLU A 247 14.96 7.85 -2.04
C GLU A 247 13.76 7.14 -2.69
N GLN A 248 13.99 6.49 -3.83
CA GLN A 248 13.01 5.64 -4.50
C GLN A 248 13.28 4.16 -4.20
N VAL A 249 12.37 3.52 -3.48
CA VAL A 249 12.47 2.13 -3.05
C VAL A 249 11.58 1.26 -3.93
N ILE A 250 12.16 0.23 -4.54
CA ILE A 250 11.42 -0.93 -5.05
C ILE A 250 11.54 -2.04 -3.99
N LEU A 251 10.52 -2.19 -3.15
CA LEU A 251 10.44 -3.25 -2.15
C LEU A 251 9.91 -4.53 -2.81
N LEU A 252 10.58 -5.66 -2.58
CA LEU A 252 10.23 -6.95 -3.19
C LEU A 252 10.06 -8.04 -2.12
N ASP A 253 9.04 -8.88 -2.28
CA ASP A 253 9.04 -10.22 -1.70
C ASP A 253 10.22 -11.04 -2.25
N ALA A 254 10.75 -11.94 -1.43
CA ALA A 254 11.86 -12.82 -1.80
C ALA A 254 11.53 -13.75 -2.98
N ASP A 255 10.25 -14.00 -3.25
CA ASP A 255 9.76 -14.87 -4.32
C ASP A 255 9.00 -14.11 -5.44
N ALA A 256 9.26 -12.81 -5.60
CA ALA A 256 8.86 -12.08 -6.79
C ALA A 256 9.60 -12.60 -8.03
N VAL A 257 8.93 -12.61 -9.18
CA VAL A 257 9.51 -13.01 -10.47
C VAL A 257 9.20 -11.96 -11.53
N PHE A 258 10.23 -11.53 -12.27
CA PHE A 258 10.13 -10.46 -13.27
C PHE A 258 10.15 -10.98 -14.70
N PHE A 259 9.29 -10.41 -15.55
CA PHE A 259 9.35 -10.54 -17.01
C PHE A 259 10.13 -9.40 -17.67
N GLN A 260 10.12 -8.22 -17.05
CA GLN A 260 10.83 -7.04 -17.53
C GLN A 260 11.86 -6.58 -16.51
N ASP A 261 12.80 -5.76 -16.97
CA ASP A 261 13.73 -5.04 -16.11
C ASP A 261 12.98 -4.27 -15.00
N PRO A 262 13.31 -4.49 -13.70
CA PRO A 262 12.66 -3.82 -12.57
C PRO A 262 12.66 -2.30 -12.64
N ARG A 263 13.61 -1.67 -13.37
CA ARG A 263 13.61 -0.22 -13.61
C ARG A 263 12.34 0.28 -14.31
N ARG A 264 11.57 -0.61 -14.93
CA ARG A 264 10.25 -0.30 -15.51
C ARG A 264 9.23 0.15 -14.47
N LEU A 265 9.36 -0.26 -13.22
CA LEU A 265 8.51 0.16 -12.11
C LEU A 265 8.62 1.67 -11.86
N LEU A 266 9.85 2.20 -11.81
CA LEU A 266 10.11 3.64 -11.61
C LEU A 266 9.70 4.51 -12.82
N ARG A 267 9.42 3.87 -13.96
CA ARG A 267 9.04 4.56 -15.20
C ARG A 267 7.53 4.62 -15.41
N GLN A 268 6.74 3.92 -14.60
CA GLN A 268 5.29 3.98 -14.69
C GLN A 268 4.82 5.41 -14.41
N ASP A 269 3.87 5.90 -15.22
CA ASP A 269 3.39 7.27 -15.12
C ASP A 269 2.71 7.52 -13.78
N ARG A 270 1.95 6.53 -13.29
CA ARG A 270 1.34 6.52 -11.95
C ARG A 270 2.34 6.72 -10.81
N PHE A 271 3.51 6.06 -10.90
CA PHE A 271 4.58 6.23 -9.92
C PHE A 271 5.20 7.63 -10.02
N LYS A 272 5.48 8.13 -11.22
CA LYS A 272 6.03 9.48 -11.40
C LYS A 272 5.10 10.56 -10.85
N GLU A 273 3.80 10.41 -11.08
CA GLU A 273 2.77 11.34 -10.64
C GLU A 273 2.67 11.37 -9.11
N THR A 274 2.48 10.22 -8.48
CA THR A 274 2.12 10.14 -7.06
C THR A 274 3.30 9.90 -6.14
N GLY A 275 4.38 9.30 -6.64
CA GLY A 275 5.49 8.80 -5.83
C GLY A 275 5.21 7.42 -5.21
N VAL A 276 4.05 6.81 -5.45
CA VAL A 276 3.70 5.49 -4.93
C VAL A 276 3.02 4.65 -6.01
N LEU A 277 3.52 3.44 -6.23
CA LEU A 277 2.87 2.43 -7.07
C LEU A 277 2.62 1.16 -6.26
N LEU A 278 1.34 0.82 -6.13
CA LEU A 278 0.83 -0.39 -5.51
C LEU A 278 0.24 -1.32 -6.58
N PHE A 279 0.03 -2.58 -6.22
CA PHE A 279 -0.55 -3.59 -7.11
C PHE A 279 -1.79 -4.21 -6.47
N HIS A 280 -2.79 -4.53 -7.28
CA HIS A 280 -4.05 -5.04 -6.79
C HIS A 280 -4.01 -6.56 -6.51
N ASP A 281 -4.60 -7.06 -5.42
CA ASP A 281 -4.83 -8.50 -5.23
C ASP A 281 -5.97 -8.97 -6.18
N ARG A 282 -6.46 -10.18 -5.98
CA ARG A 282 -7.49 -10.83 -6.78
C ARG A 282 -8.88 -10.39 -6.34
N LEU A 283 -9.77 -10.20 -7.31
CA LEU A 283 -11.19 -9.99 -7.06
C LEU A 283 -11.88 -11.29 -6.61
N LEU A 284 -11.80 -11.57 -5.32
CA LEU A 284 -12.38 -12.75 -4.68
C LEU A 284 -13.34 -12.39 -3.54
N TRP A 285 -14.26 -13.32 -3.27
CA TRP A 285 -15.10 -13.36 -2.07
C TRP A 285 -15.82 -12.03 -1.76
N LYS A 286 -16.60 -11.52 -2.72
CA LYS A 286 -17.45 -10.34 -2.52
C LYS A 286 -18.34 -10.53 -1.28
N ASN A 287 -18.39 -9.51 -0.42
CA ASN A 287 -19.04 -9.50 0.90
C ASN A 287 -18.45 -10.47 1.95
N GLY A 288 -17.26 -11.05 1.72
CA GLY A 288 -16.66 -12.03 2.64
C GLY A 288 -16.23 -11.45 4.00
N PHE A 289 -16.02 -10.14 4.09
CA PHE A 289 -15.48 -9.46 5.27
C PHE A 289 -16.19 -8.12 5.55
N ALA A 290 -17.53 -8.17 5.72
CA ALA A 290 -18.36 -6.97 5.88
C ALA A 290 -17.90 -6.08 7.05
N ASP A 291 -17.66 -6.66 8.23
CA ASP A 291 -17.26 -5.91 9.45
C ASP A 291 -15.96 -5.12 9.26
N ARG A 292 -15.00 -5.69 8.52
CA ARG A 292 -13.75 -4.99 8.19
C ARG A 292 -14.02 -3.78 7.30
N GLN A 293 -14.87 -3.93 6.30
CA GLN A 293 -15.21 -2.85 5.38
C GLN A 293 -15.98 -1.75 6.09
N ASP A 294 -16.93 -2.10 6.96
CA ASP A 294 -17.66 -1.13 7.78
C ASP A 294 -16.68 -0.37 8.70
N TRP A 295 -15.70 -1.07 9.27
CA TRP A 295 -14.64 -0.42 10.04
C TRP A 295 -13.76 0.50 9.18
N TRP A 296 -13.37 0.12 7.97
CA TRP A 296 -12.62 1.01 7.07
C TRP A 296 -13.38 2.28 6.70
N HIS A 297 -14.67 2.17 6.36
CA HIS A 297 -15.54 3.34 6.12
C HIS A 297 -15.72 4.19 7.37
N ASP A 298 -15.64 3.58 8.55
CA ASP A 298 -15.63 4.34 9.79
C ASP A 298 -14.32 5.12 9.99
N GLN A 299 -13.17 4.52 9.66
CA GLN A 299 -11.86 5.17 9.84
C GLN A 299 -11.52 6.20 8.75
N ILE A 300 -11.95 5.99 7.51
CA ILE A 300 -11.69 6.87 6.37
C ILE A 300 -13.02 7.53 5.96
N LYS A 301 -13.26 8.74 6.48
CA LYS A 301 -14.51 9.48 6.25
C LYS A 301 -14.59 10.18 4.89
N HIS A 302 -13.44 10.47 4.30
CA HIS A 302 -13.30 11.23 3.06
C HIS A 302 -12.36 10.48 2.11
N PRO A 303 -12.85 9.45 1.41
CA PRO A 303 -12.01 8.67 0.52
C PRO A 303 -11.46 9.53 -0.62
N SER A 304 -10.20 9.30 -1.00
CA SER A 304 -9.57 9.94 -2.14
C SER A 304 -10.15 9.43 -3.47
N PRO A 305 -9.93 10.17 -4.59
CA PRO A 305 -10.30 9.68 -5.92
C PRO A 305 -9.63 8.35 -6.31
N GLU A 306 -8.53 7.97 -5.67
CA GLU A 306 -7.91 6.66 -5.88
C GLU A 306 -8.69 5.56 -5.14
N THR A 307 -9.03 5.78 -3.86
CA THR A 307 -9.87 4.86 -3.09
C THR A 307 -11.24 4.65 -3.75
N GLU A 308 -11.83 5.69 -4.34
CA GLU A 308 -13.11 5.58 -5.05
C GLU A 308 -13.08 4.65 -6.27
N LYS A 309 -11.89 4.29 -6.80
CA LYS A 309 -11.73 3.30 -7.88
C LYS A 309 -11.71 1.86 -7.37
N SER A 310 -11.46 1.65 -6.07
CA SER A 310 -11.33 0.31 -5.49
C SER A 310 -12.67 -0.42 -5.45
N LEU A 311 -12.71 -1.63 -5.99
CA LEU A 311 -13.85 -2.55 -5.87
C LEU A 311 -13.91 -3.20 -4.49
N VAL A 312 -12.83 -3.21 -3.72
CA VAL A 312 -12.87 -3.59 -2.30
C VAL A 312 -13.61 -2.53 -1.49
N TRP A 313 -13.38 -1.26 -1.80
CA TRP A 313 -14.09 -0.14 -1.19
C TRP A 313 -15.55 -0.04 -1.65
N THR A 314 -15.78 0.06 -2.96
CA THR A 314 -17.10 0.35 -3.54
C THR A 314 -18.02 -0.87 -3.67
N GLU A 315 -17.45 -2.05 -3.90
CA GLU A 315 -18.19 -3.28 -4.17
C GLU A 315 -17.97 -4.37 -3.11
N ARG A 316 -17.23 -4.09 -2.06
CA ARG A 316 -17.03 -5.03 -0.94
C ARG A 316 -16.33 -6.33 -1.33
N TYR A 317 -15.42 -6.30 -2.32
CA TYR A 317 -14.46 -7.39 -2.52
C TYR A 317 -13.52 -7.56 -1.32
N SER A 318 -12.81 -8.69 -1.26
CA SER A 318 -12.03 -9.00 -0.06
C SER A 318 -10.71 -8.26 0.03
N GLU A 319 -9.84 -8.33 -0.97
CA GLU A 319 -8.44 -7.92 -0.78
C GLU A 319 -8.06 -6.95 -1.88
N GLU A 320 -7.49 -5.82 -1.48
CA GLU A 320 -7.19 -4.74 -2.42
C GLU A 320 -5.74 -4.83 -2.85
N GLY A 321 -4.81 -5.06 -1.93
CA GLY A 321 -3.37 -4.95 -2.19
C GLY A 321 -2.65 -6.30 -2.31
N ASP A 322 -1.77 -6.41 -3.31
CA ASP A 322 -0.68 -7.39 -3.37
C ASP A 322 0.65 -6.68 -3.02
N SER A 323 1.14 -6.90 -1.79
CA SER A 323 2.41 -6.32 -1.31
C SER A 323 3.65 -7.12 -1.70
N GLY A 324 3.55 -7.98 -2.72
CA GLY A 324 4.71 -8.65 -3.32
C GLY A 324 5.71 -7.69 -3.95
N ILE A 325 5.22 -6.56 -4.47
CA ILE A 325 6.03 -5.41 -4.84
C ILE A 325 5.35 -4.14 -4.34
N VAL A 326 6.13 -3.26 -3.73
CA VAL A 326 5.70 -1.90 -3.38
C VAL A 326 6.76 -0.92 -3.86
N VAL A 327 6.35 0.14 -4.55
CA VAL A 327 7.28 1.16 -5.06
C VAL A 327 6.94 2.49 -4.42
N VAL A 328 7.89 3.10 -3.72
CA VAL A 328 7.68 4.35 -2.97
C VAL A 328 8.83 5.32 -3.15
N ASP A 329 8.52 6.61 -3.30
CA ASP A 329 9.46 7.73 -3.31
C ASP A 329 9.40 8.44 -1.97
N LYS A 330 10.17 7.94 -1.01
CA LYS A 330 10.17 8.47 0.36
C LYS A 330 10.92 9.80 0.51
N SER A 331 11.46 10.37 -0.58
CA SER A 331 11.95 11.75 -0.58
C SER A 331 10.80 12.76 -0.49
N ARG A 332 9.60 12.36 -0.94
CA ARG A 332 8.38 13.16 -0.82
C ARG A 332 7.84 13.05 0.60
N LEU A 333 7.57 14.21 1.22
CA LEU A 333 7.18 14.25 2.64
C LEU A 333 5.84 13.55 2.89
N ASP A 334 4.87 13.68 1.98
CA ASP A 334 3.59 12.99 2.09
C ASP A 334 3.76 11.47 2.04
N VAL A 335 4.61 10.95 1.15
CA VAL A 335 4.94 9.52 1.10
C VAL A 335 5.68 9.07 2.35
N LEU A 336 6.65 9.84 2.84
CA LEU A 336 7.38 9.53 4.07
C LEU A 336 6.44 9.42 5.28
N LEU A 337 5.53 10.37 5.46
CA LEU A 337 4.57 10.36 6.57
C LEU A 337 3.53 9.24 6.44
N GLY A 338 3.10 8.92 5.22
CA GLY A 338 2.30 7.72 4.95
C GLY A 338 3.02 6.45 5.36
N LEU A 339 4.32 6.32 5.04
CA LEU A 339 5.16 5.20 5.48
C LEU A 339 5.29 5.11 7.00
N LEU A 340 5.28 6.23 7.73
CA LEU A 340 5.23 6.20 9.20
C LEU A 340 3.92 5.60 9.70
N HIS A 341 2.78 5.99 9.12
CA HIS A 341 1.50 5.38 9.47
C HIS A 341 1.48 3.88 9.15
N ILE A 342 2.06 3.46 8.01
CA ILE A 342 2.21 2.05 7.65
C ILE A 342 3.13 1.31 8.64
N GLY A 343 4.25 1.92 9.05
CA GLY A 343 5.13 1.38 10.10
C GLY A 343 4.40 1.20 11.43
N TRP A 344 3.61 2.19 11.85
CA TRP A 344 2.78 2.10 13.05
C TRP A 344 1.79 0.93 12.97
N GLN A 345 1.09 0.76 11.85
CA GLN A 345 0.17 -0.37 11.61
C GLN A 345 0.86 -1.74 11.74
N ASN A 346 2.15 -1.81 11.44
CA ASN A 346 2.95 -3.03 11.47
C ASN A 346 3.80 -3.18 12.74
N SER A 347 3.71 -2.25 13.70
CA SER A 347 4.28 -2.44 15.04
C SER A 347 3.61 -3.61 15.77
N GLU A 348 4.29 -4.24 16.75
CA GLU A 348 3.84 -5.51 17.34
C GLU A 348 2.42 -5.43 17.89
N ARG A 349 2.19 -4.43 18.72
CA ARG A 349 0.91 -4.23 19.37
C ARG A 349 -0.19 -3.99 18.35
N VAL A 350 0.02 -3.04 17.42
CA VAL A 350 -1.02 -2.63 16.47
C VAL A 350 -1.34 -3.75 15.48
N ARG A 351 -0.33 -4.47 14.97
CA ARG A 351 -0.59 -5.58 14.04
C ARG A 351 -1.35 -6.73 14.70
N ASN A 352 -1.02 -7.05 15.95
CA ASN A 352 -1.65 -8.17 16.67
C ASN A 352 -3.02 -7.81 17.26
N GLU A 353 -3.28 -6.53 17.56
CA GLU A 353 -4.56 -6.06 18.09
C GLU A 353 -5.55 -5.64 17.01
N VAL A 354 -5.06 -5.14 15.87
CA VAL A 354 -5.88 -4.52 14.82
C VAL A 354 -5.51 -5.10 13.47
N THR A 355 -4.40 -4.67 12.86
CA THR A 355 -4.12 -4.83 11.44
C THR A 355 -4.28 -6.29 11.00
N TYR A 356 -3.51 -7.23 11.55
CA TYR A 356 -3.53 -8.63 11.10
C TYR A 356 -4.73 -9.43 11.64
N LYS A 357 -5.55 -8.84 12.53
CA LYS A 357 -6.83 -9.44 12.92
C LYS A 357 -7.93 -9.19 11.91
N ILE A 358 -7.84 -8.07 11.18
CA ILE A 358 -8.82 -7.73 10.15
C ILE A 358 -8.26 -8.00 8.74
N THR A 359 -6.96 -7.91 8.51
CA THR A 359 -6.33 -8.12 7.20
C THR A 359 -5.41 -9.33 7.20
N TYR A 360 -5.09 -9.84 6.02
CA TYR A 360 -4.10 -10.89 5.87
C TYR A 360 -2.69 -10.29 5.74
N GLY A 361 -2.01 -10.14 6.89
CA GLY A 361 -0.67 -9.57 6.93
C GLY A 361 -0.62 -8.08 6.62
N ASP A 362 0.51 -7.63 6.06
CA ASP A 362 0.84 -6.21 5.82
C ASP A 362 0.11 -5.60 4.62
N LYS A 363 -0.44 -6.43 3.73
CA LYS A 363 -0.79 -6.00 2.36
C LYS A 363 -1.75 -4.81 2.27
N GLU A 364 -2.79 -4.80 3.11
CA GLU A 364 -3.77 -3.71 3.12
C GLU A 364 -3.23 -2.48 3.87
N SER A 365 -2.22 -2.64 4.73
CA SER A 365 -1.69 -1.53 5.52
C SER A 365 -1.08 -0.43 4.65
N TRP A 366 -0.56 -0.78 3.47
CA TRP A 366 0.07 0.14 2.52
C TRP A 366 -0.90 1.20 2.01
N TRP A 367 -1.96 0.80 1.31
CA TRP A 367 -2.89 1.76 0.73
C TRP A 367 -3.69 2.48 1.81
N ILE A 368 -4.11 1.77 2.87
CA ILE A 368 -4.83 2.38 4.00
C ILE A 368 -3.96 3.43 4.69
N GLY A 369 -2.66 3.15 4.82
CA GLY A 369 -1.73 4.09 5.44
C GLY A 369 -1.59 5.37 4.65
N PHE A 370 -1.40 5.28 3.33
CA PHE A 370 -1.37 6.47 2.47
C PHE A 370 -2.71 7.20 2.44
N GLU A 371 -3.82 6.47 2.35
CA GLU A 371 -5.17 7.04 2.34
C GLU A 371 -5.48 7.78 3.65
N ALA A 372 -5.21 7.16 4.80
CA ALA A 372 -5.49 7.75 6.10
C ALA A 372 -4.68 9.03 6.38
N THR A 373 -3.49 9.16 5.79
CA THR A 373 -2.63 10.35 5.92
C THR A 373 -2.82 11.38 4.81
N GLY A 374 -3.77 11.17 3.89
CA GLY A 374 -3.99 12.06 2.75
C GLY A 374 -2.80 12.12 1.78
N SER A 375 -1.98 11.07 1.73
CA SER A 375 -0.83 10.94 0.83
C SER A 375 -1.29 10.50 -0.54
N LYS A 376 -0.61 10.96 -1.60
CA LYS A 376 -0.93 10.50 -2.95
C LYS A 376 -0.41 9.09 -3.18
N TYR A 377 -1.23 8.24 -3.77
CA TYR A 377 -0.82 6.93 -4.24
C TYR A 377 -1.62 6.50 -5.46
N ALA A 378 -1.15 5.47 -6.16
CA ALA A 378 -1.87 4.86 -7.26
C ALA A 378 -1.67 3.35 -7.30
N PHE A 379 -2.72 2.62 -7.65
CA PHE A 379 -2.66 1.22 -7.99
C PHE A 379 -2.36 1.00 -9.48
N SER A 380 -1.77 -0.16 -9.80
CA SER A 380 -1.70 -0.67 -11.16
C SER A 380 -3.07 -0.69 -11.83
N PRO A 381 -3.19 -0.47 -13.16
CA PRO A 381 -4.48 -0.31 -13.83
C PRO A 381 -5.42 -1.50 -13.73
N HIS A 382 -4.90 -2.71 -13.53
CA HIS A 382 -5.67 -3.94 -13.53
C HIS A 382 -5.58 -4.61 -12.16
N TYR A 383 -6.68 -5.27 -11.78
CA TYR A 383 -6.67 -6.21 -10.67
C TYR A 383 -5.73 -7.38 -10.96
N GLY A 384 -5.26 -8.06 -9.91
CA GLY A 384 -4.30 -9.15 -10.03
C GLY A 384 -4.71 -10.16 -11.10
N GLY A 385 -3.82 -10.36 -12.08
CA GLY A 385 -3.96 -11.32 -13.17
C GLY A 385 -3.40 -12.69 -12.81
N ILE A 386 -3.39 -13.60 -13.79
CA ILE A 386 -2.75 -14.91 -13.65
C ILE A 386 -1.77 -15.14 -14.78
N VAL A 387 -0.64 -15.78 -14.46
CA VAL A 387 0.23 -16.45 -15.42
C VAL A 387 0.34 -17.92 -15.02
N GLY A 388 0.19 -18.82 -15.97
CA GLY A 388 0.04 -20.24 -15.68
C GLY A 388 -0.06 -21.13 -16.91
N TRP A 389 -0.64 -22.30 -16.71
CA TRP A 389 -0.88 -23.29 -17.75
C TRP A 389 -2.34 -23.31 -18.15
N LEU A 390 -2.62 -23.79 -19.37
CA LEU A 390 -4.00 -24.06 -19.75
C LEU A 390 -4.59 -25.08 -18.79
N GLY A 391 -5.70 -24.70 -18.17
CA GLY A 391 -6.47 -25.55 -17.28
C GLY A 391 -7.40 -26.48 -18.04
N PRO A 392 -8.07 -27.40 -17.32
CA PRO A 392 -9.06 -28.28 -17.92
C PRO A 392 -10.20 -27.47 -18.54
N THR A 393 -10.68 -27.93 -19.69
CA THR A 393 -11.85 -27.39 -20.37
C THR A 393 -13.10 -27.56 -19.52
N LYS A 394 -14.15 -26.78 -19.84
CA LYS A 394 -15.46 -26.94 -19.19
C LYS A 394 -16.01 -28.36 -19.34
N ALA A 395 -15.84 -28.97 -20.53
CA ALA A 395 -16.26 -30.34 -20.80
C ALA A 395 -15.56 -31.36 -19.90
N GLU A 396 -14.25 -31.22 -19.67
CA GLU A 396 -13.48 -32.08 -18.77
C GLU A 396 -13.90 -31.92 -17.31
N LEU A 397 -14.16 -30.68 -16.88
CA LEU A 397 -14.67 -30.42 -15.53
C LEU A 397 -16.08 -30.98 -15.32
N ASP A 398 -16.97 -30.83 -16.31
CA ASP A 398 -18.34 -31.36 -16.25
C ASP A 398 -18.34 -32.89 -16.29
N ALA A 399 -17.45 -33.51 -17.08
CA ALA A 399 -17.25 -34.95 -17.06
C ALA A 399 -16.73 -35.45 -15.70
N ALA A 400 -15.76 -34.74 -15.10
CA ALA A 400 -15.22 -35.07 -13.78
C ALA A 400 -16.27 -34.88 -12.66
N LYS A 401 -17.14 -33.88 -12.76
CA LYS A 401 -18.29 -33.71 -11.85
C LYS A 401 -19.31 -34.81 -12.03
N LYS A 402 -19.70 -35.15 -13.26
CA LYS A 402 -20.60 -36.28 -13.55
C LYS A 402 -20.06 -37.62 -13.06
N ALA A 403 -18.75 -37.85 -13.17
CA ALA A 403 -18.08 -39.02 -12.61
C ALA A 403 -18.06 -39.04 -11.07
N LYS A 404 -18.19 -37.88 -10.40
CA LYS A 404 -18.36 -37.76 -8.94
C LYS A 404 -19.83 -37.72 -8.49
N GLU A 405 -20.76 -37.42 -9.39
CA GLU A 405 -22.19 -37.20 -9.13
C GLU A 405 -23.08 -38.24 -9.86
N GLU A 406 -22.77 -39.53 -9.76
CA GLU A 406 -23.70 -40.63 -10.16
C GLU A 406 -25.02 -40.68 -9.33
N LYS A 407 -25.40 -39.58 -8.65
CA LYS A 407 -26.77 -39.36 -8.14
C LYS A 407 -27.16 -37.87 -8.20
N LYS A 408 -27.57 -37.39 -9.38
CA LYS A 408 -28.87 -36.71 -9.61
C LYS A 408 -28.97 -36.19 -11.05
N LYS A 409 -30.15 -36.40 -11.64
CA LYS A 409 -30.53 -36.17 -13.04
C LYS A 409 -30.86 -34.70 -13.36
N ASP A 410 -30.70 -34.40 -14.66
CA ASP A 410 -31.35 -33.38 -15.53
C ASP A 410 -31.20 -31.89 -15.10
N GLU A 411 -31.01 -30.87 -15.94
CA GLU A 411 -30.89 -30.66 -17.39
C GLU A 411 -30.52 -29.16 -17.58
N LYS A 412 -29.70 -28.82 -18.58
CA LYS A 412 -29.89 -27.74 -19.60
C LYS A 412 -28.59 -27.50 -20.36
N LYS A 413 -28.56 -27.88 -21.65
CA LYS A 413 -27.53 -27.43 -22.59
C LYS A 413 -27.74 -25.96 -22.89
N ARG A 414 -26.87 -25.11 -22.36
CA ARG A 414 -26.66 -23.76 -22.83
C ARG A 414 -25.53 -23.82 -23.86
N GLU A 415 -25.71 -23.23 -25.03
CA GLU A 415 -24.61 -23.02 -25.99
C GLU A 415 -23.62 -22.05 -25.34
N ASP A 416 -22.68 -22.62 -24.59
CA ASP A 416 -21.64 -21.87 -23.93
C ASP A 416 -20.46 -21.72 -24.88
N LYS A 417 -20.06 -20.46 -25.12
CA LYS A 417 -18.78 -20.15 -25.78
C LYS A 417 -17.66 -20.92 -25.08
N GLU A 418 -16.70 -21.42 -25.85
CA GLU A 418 -15.57 -22.19 -25.34
C GLU A 418 -14.78 -21.35 -24.31
N GLU A 419 -14.93 -21.70 -23.03
CA GLU A 419 -14.25 -21.04 -21.92
C GLU A 419 -12.79 -21.50 -21.85
N VAL A 420 -11.86 -20.56 -21.90
CA VAL A 420 -10.42 -20.80 -21.69
C VAL A 420 -10.10 -20.57 -20.22
N ARG A 421 -9.27 -21.46 -19.66
CA ARG A 421 -8.80 -21.38 -18.28
C ARG A 421 -7.29 -21.29 -18.26
N VAL A 422 -6.75 -20.36 -17.48
CA VAL A 422 -5.34 -20.36 -17.09
C VAL A 422 -5.26 -20.60 -15.60
N CYS A 423 -4.46 -21.56 -15.17
CA CYS A 423 -4.38 -22.00 -13.77
C CYS A 423 -2.94 -22.00 -13.26
N SER A 424 -2.75 -21.53 -12.03
CA SER A 424 -1.47 -21.55 -11.31
C SER A 424 -1.66 -21.23 -9.81
N PHE A 425 -0.55 -21.00 -9.11
CA PHE A 425 -0.52 -20.59 -7.70
C PHE A 425 -0.16 -19.12 -7.51
N VAL A 426 0.10 -18.40 -8.60
CA VAL A 426 0.72 -17.07 -8.58
C VAL A 426 -0.29 -15.97 -8.93
N ILE A 427 0.05 -14.73 -8.58
CA ILE A 427 -0.67 -13.52 -8.97
C ILE A 427 0.26 -12.74 -9.90
N ALA A 428 -0.22 -12.41 -11.09
CA ALA A 428 0.56 -11.73 -12.13
C ALA A 428 0.08 -10.30 -12.35
N HIS A 429 1.01 -9.44 -12.76
CA HIS A 429 0.77 -8.01 -12.92
C HIS A 429 1.35 -7.54 -14.24
N VAL A 430 0.67 -6.57 -14.87
CA VAL A 430 1.09 -5.94 -16.13
C VAL A 430 1.51 -4.50 -15.90
N ASP A 431 2.29 -3.96 -16.83
CA ASP A 431 2.61 -2.54 -16.87
C ASP A 431 1.48 -1.69 -17.47
N GLN A 432 1.66 -0.37 -17.51
CA GLN A 432 0.70 0.57 -18.11
C GLN A 432 0.40 0.34 -19.60
N ASN A 433 1.17 -0.48 -20.31
CA ASN A 433 0.95 -0.85 -21.71
C ASN A 433 0.44 -2.29 -21.84
N GLU A 434 -0.11 -2.85 -20.76
CA GLU A 434 -0.69 -4.19 -20.70
C GLU A 434 0.31 -5.32 -21.04
N LYS A 435 1.60 -5.10 -20.78
CA LYS A 435 2.63 -6.14 -20.92
C LYS A 435 2.92 -6.76 -19.56
N LEU A 436 3.08 -8.08 -19.52
CA LEU A 436 3.49 -8.77 -18.29
C LEU A 436 4.75 -8.12 -17.70
N LEU A 437 4.66 -7.78 -16.42
CA LEU A 437 5.70 -7.07 -15.70
C LEU A 437 6.36 -7.99 -14.68
N TRP A 438 5.55 -8.57 -13.80
CA TRP A 438 6.01 -9.45 -12.73
C TRP A 438 4.89 -10.36 -12.21
N TYR A 439 5.23 -11.37 -11.39
CA TYR A 439 4.28 -12.14 -10.61
C TYR A 439 4.83 -12.52 -9.24
N ASN A 440 3.96 -12.75 -8.26
CA ASN A 440 4.32 -13.22 -6.92
C ASN A 440 4.12 -14.75 -6.79
N GLY A 441 5.08 -15.46 -6.21
CA GLY A 441 4.93 -16.87 -5.81
C GLY A 441 6.08 -17.81 -6.19
N GLY A 442 7.18 -17.28 -6.72
CA GLY A 442 8.40 -18.01 -7.03
C GLY A 442 8.36 -18.81 -8.35
N LEU A 443 9.54 -19.30 -8.77
CA LEU A 443 9.72 -20.01 -10.04
C LEU A 443 9.28 -21.48 -10.01
N LEU A 444 8.97 -22.03 -8.84
CA LEU A 444 8.49 -23.40 -8.69
C LEU A 444 7.05 -23.49 -9.17
N LYS A 445 6.72 -24.59 -9.85
CA LYS A 445 5.37 -24.85 -10.33
C LYS A 445 4.36 -24.91 -9.18
N ASN A 446 4.74 -25.57 -8.08
CA ASN A 446 3.94 -25.63 -6.87
C ASN A 446 4.85 -25.72 -5.63
N LYS A 447 5.27 -24.56 -5.13
CA LYS A 447 6.12 -24.45 -3.93
C LYS A 447 5.51 -25.03 -2.65
N ALA A 448 4.21 -25.37 -2.62
CA ALA A 448 3.57 -25.93 -1.43
C ALA A 448 3.66 -27.46 -1.37
N VAL A 449 3.80 -28.14 -2.52
CA VAL A 449 3.80 -29.61 -2.58
C VAL A 449 5.09 -30.18 -3.16
N ASN A 450 5.76 -29.43 -4.03
CA ASN A 450 6.96 -29.89 -4.71
C ASN A 450 8.02 -28.78 -4.70
N GLN A 451 9.07 -28.98 -3.92
CA GLN A 451 10.15 -28.03 -3.75
C GLN A 451 11.18 -28.05 -4.89
N THR A 452 11.07 -28.95 -5.88
CA THR A 452 12.11 -29.14 -6.92
C THR A 452 11.59 -29.04 -8.35
N GLU A 453 10.27 -29.04 -8.56
CA GLU A 453 9.67 -28.91 -9.89
C GLU A 453 9.53 -27.46 -10.34
N PHE A 454 10.29 -27.12 -11.37
CA PHE A 454 10.19 -25.86 -12.10
C PHE A 454 9.54 -26.10 -13.44
N GLU A 455 8.64 -25.21 -13.85
CA GLU A 455 8.03 -25.26 -15.18
C GLU A 455 7.74 -23.84 -15.66
N VAL A 456 8.00 -23.59 -16.95
CA VAL A 456 7.67 -22.30 -17.58
C VAL A 456 6.16 -22.29 -17.86
N PRO A 457 5.40 -21.31 -17.34
CA PRO A 457 4.02 -21.09 -17.73
C PRO A 457 3.85 -20.91 -19.24
N THR A 458 2.65 -21.10 -19.74
CA THR A 458 2.38 -21.01 -21.19
C THR A 458 1.50 -19.82 -21.56
N HIS A 459 0.62 -19.40 -20.65
CA HIS A 459 -0.41 -18.40 -20.92
C HIS A 459 -0.63 -17.49 -19.71
N TRP A 460 -1.29 -16.36 -19.93
CA TRP A 460 -1.70 -15.42 -18.91
C TRP A 460 -3.02 -14.74 -19.24
N MET A 461 -3.69 -14.19 -18.23
CA MET A 461 -4.97 -13.50 -18.32
C MET A 461 -5.02 -12.34 -17.30
N ILE A 462 -5.69 -11.25 -17.69
CA ILE A 462 -6.10 -10.13 -16.83
C ILE A 462 -7.57 -9.80 -17.10
N ASP A 463 -8.24 -9.15 -16.16
CA ASP A 463 -9.64 -8.70 -16.28
C ASP A 463 -10.64 -9.81 -16.64
N GLN A 464 -10.40 -11.02 -16.14
CA GLN A 464 -11.31 -12.15 -16.26
C GLN A 464 -11.67 -12.70 -14.88
N THR A 465 -12.57 -13.69 -14.82
CA THR A 465 -13.14 -14.14 -13.54
C THR A 465 -12.18 -15.06 -12.79
N TRP A 466 -11.88 -14.72 -11.54
CA TRP A 466 -11.10 -15.56 -10.63
C TRP A 466 -11.93 -16.71 -10.05
N HIS A 467 -11.32 -17.90 -10.05
CA HIS A 467 -11.79 -19.10 -9.36
C HIS A 467 -10.71 -19.60 -8.43
N LYS A 468 -10.95 -19.48 -7.11
CA LYS A 468 -10.00 -19.91 -6.10
C LYS A 468 -9.96 -21.44 -5.99
N GLY A 469 -8.75 -22.00 -5.92
CA GLY A 469 -8.55 -23.41 -5.61
C GLY A 469 -9.05 -23.76 -4.20
N GLY A 470 -9.65 -24.95 -4.04
CA GLY A 470 -10.29 -25.36 -2.78
C GLY A 470 -9.33 -25.64 -1.61
N SER A 471 -8.02 -25.67 -1.85
CA SER A 471 -6.98 -25.85 -0.83
C SER A 471 -5.70 -25.11 -1.20
N LYS A 472 -4.73 -25.04 -0.28
CA LYS A 472 -3.40 -24.45 -0.56
C LYS A 472 -2.60 -25.23 -1.61
N GLN A 473 -2.93 -26.50 -1.82
CA GLN A 473 -2.32 -27.38 -2.80
C GLN A 473 -3.01 -27.35 -4.17
N ALA A 474 -4.23 -26.79 -4.25
CA ALA A 474 -4.99 -26.70 -5.49
C ALA A 474 -4.71 -25.37 -6.21
N MET A 475 -4.49 -25.45 -7.53
CA MET A 475 -4.34 -24.26 -8.35
C MET A 475 -5.61 -23.40 -8.30
N SER A 476 -5.40 -22.09 -8.35
CA SER A 476 -6.46 -21.14 -8.67
C SER A 476 -6.44 -20.89 -10.17
N CYS A 477 -7.58 -20.53 -10.74
CA CYS A 477 -7.69 -20.30 -12.17
C CYS A 477 -8.34 -18.95 -12.44
N MET A 478 -7.99 -18.38 -13.58
CA MET A 478 -8.75 -17.31 -14.20
C MET A 478 -9.48 -17.89 -15.42
N VAL A 479 -10.75 -17.54 -15.60
CA VAL A 479 -11.64 -18.11 -16.62
C VAL A 479 -12.27 -17.00 -17.44
N GLY A 480 -12.20 -17.15 -18.76
CA GLY A 480 -12.69 -16.15 -19.71
C GLY A 480 -12.78 -16.71 -21.13
N THR A 481 -12.94 -15.83 -22.11
CA THR A 481 -13.07 -16.24 -23.53
C THR A 481 -11.76 -16.25 -24.31
N LYS A 482 -10.71 -15.62 -23.77
CA LYS A 482 -9.40 -15.50 -24.43
C LYS A 482 -8.30 -15.57 -23.38
N ALA A 483 -7.20 -16.24 -23.71
CA ALA A 483 -5.97 -16.19 -22.96
C ALA A 483 -4.83 -15.76 -23.87
N SER A 484 -3.87 -15.02 -23.31
CA SER A 484 -2.69 -14.57 -24.03
C SER A 484 -1.60 -15.62 -23.87
N ALA A 485 -1.05 -16.13 -24.98
CA ALA A 485 0.12 -16.99 -24.92
C ALA A 485 1.35 -16.15 -24.54
N LEU A 486 2.24 -16.70 -23.72
CA LEU A 486 3.55 -16.09 -23.50
C LEU A 486 4.33 -16.05 -24.82
N THR A 487 4.90 -14.89 -25.10
CA THR A 487 5.84 -14.67 -26.20
C THR A 487 7.11 -15.52 -26.01
N SER A 488 7.86 -15.70 -27.09
CA SER A 488 9.17 -16.37 -27.02
C SER A 488 10.14 -15.67 -26.06
N GLY A 489 10.12 -14.33 -26.03
CA GLY A 489 10.94 -13.53 -25.13
C GLY A 489 10.57 -13.73 -23.65
N GLU A 490 9.28 -13.71 -23.31
CA GLU A 490 8.83 -13.95 -21.94
C GLU A 490 9.18 -15.37 -21.46
N LYS A 491 8.99 -16.38 -22.33
CA LYS A 491 9.39 -17.77 -22.04
C LYS A 491 10.89 -17.90 -21.82
N ASP A 492 11.71 -17.23 -22.63
CA ASP A 492 13.16 -17.23 -22.51
C ASP A 492 13.64 -16.58 -21.21
N VAL A 493 13.04 -15.46 -20.80
CA VAL A 493 13.35 -14.81 -19.50
C VAL A 493 13.06 -15.77 -18.34
N LEU A 494 11.91 -16.45 -18.34
CA LEU A 494 11.57 -17.41 -17.29
C LEU A 494 12.46 -18.65 -17.33
N ALA A 495 12.76 -19.20 -18.50
CA ALA A 495 13.65 -20.34 -18.66
C ALA A 495 15.05 -20.05 -18.11
N LYS A 496 15.61 -18.87 -18.44
CA LYS A 496 16.89 -18.41 -17.90
C LYS A 496 16.85 -18.18 -16.38
N SER A 497 15.75 -17.65 -15.87
CA SER A 497 15.55 -17.45 -14.43
C SER A 497 15.47 -18.79 -13.68
N ILE A 498 14.75 -19.77 -14.23
CA ILE A 498 14.70 -21.15 -13.72
C ILE A 498 16.09 -21.78 -13.73
N GLN A 499 16.85 -21.63 -14.82
CA GLN A 499 18.20 -22.17 -14.88
C GLN A 499 19.10 -21.53 -13.82
N ALA A 500 19.04 -20.21 -13.65
CA ALA A 500 19.77 -19.51 -12.61
C ALA A 500 19.37 -20.00 -11.20
N ALA A 501 18.08 -20.25 -10.95
CA ALA A 501 17.59 -20.79 -9.68
C ALA A 501 18.11 -22.22 -9.41
N LYS A 502 18.07 -23.11 -10.40
CA LYS A 502 18.62 -24.47 -10.29
C LYS A 502 20.11 -24.46 -9.99
N ASP A 503 20.87 -23.61 -10.68
CA ASP A 503 22.30 -23.42 -10.39
C ASP A 503 22.54 -22.99 -8.94
N MET A 504 21.67 -22.16 -8.36
CA MET A 504 21.78 -21.70 -6.96
C MET A 504 21.40 -22.79 -5.98
N ASP A 505 20.34 -23.56 -6.27
CA ASP A 505 19.96 -24.70 -5.43
C ASP A 505 21.10 -25.70 -5.29
N GLU A 506 21.78 -26.02 -6.39
CA GLU A 506 22.93 -26.93 -6.42
C GLU A 506 24.18 -26.32 -5.74
N LYS A 507 24.62 -25.13 -6.19
CA LYS A 507 25.89 -24.53 -5.73
C LYS A 507 25.87 -24.10 -4.27
N LEU A 508 24.70 -23.73 -3.74
CA LEU A 508 24.55 -23.18 -2.40
C LEU A 508 23.88 -24.16 -1.42
N HIS A 509 23.58 -25.39 -1.88
CA HIS A 509 22.89 -26.42 -1.11
C HIS A 509 21.62 -25.85 -0.45
N LEU A 510 20.69 -25.36 -1.27
CA LEU A 510 19.42 -24.76 -0.82
C LEU A 510 18.25 -25.75 -0.82
N VAL A 511 18.47 -26.95 -1.36
CA VAL A 511 17.52 -28.07 -1.43
C VAL A 511 18.17 -29.31 -0.85
#